data_AF-A0A484X8T7-F1
#
_entry.id   AF-A0A484X8T7-F1
#
_cell.length_a   1.000
_cell.length_b   1.000
_cell.length_c   1.000
_cell.angle_alpha   90.00
_cell.angle_beta   90.00
_cell.angle_gamma   90.00
#
_symmetry.space_group_name_H-M   'P 1'
#
loop_
_entity.id
_entity.type
_entity.pdbx_description
1 polymer ?
#
loop_
_entity_poly.entity_id
_entity_poly.type
_entity_poly.pdbx_seq_one_letter_code
_entity_poly.pdbx_strand_id
1 'polypeptide(L)'
;MGQVRGLNAEEIGFAVCTTGIFQLFSVPFYFWLSKKINLQWLLMAGLGGFVFSMYLFTPITHEWGWQELLFPQAIRGISQQFAMAPIVTLTLGGIPKERLKLASGVFNLTRNLGGASGIALCGSILNNRTNFHFSRMGEKMVSVPHTMNDFISRSALFFNRSGSDQTSEILASTKLLSQLMLREAQTMAFSDTFLLISGLLFIAFLLVPAMNKSS
;
A
#
# COMPACT_ATOMS: atom_id res chain seq x y z
N MET A 1 0.53 8.35 -2.65
CA MET A 1 1.70 8.21 -3.54
C MET A 1 1.90 9.40 -4.48
N GLY A 2 0.86 10.12 -4.92
CA GLY A 2 1.02 11.33 -5.75
C GLY A 2 1.70 12.55 -5.09
N GLN A 3 1.81 12.59 -3.76
CA GLN A 3 2.36 13.75 -3.03
C GLN A 3 3.87 13.69 -2.73
N VAL A 4 4.53 12.53 -2.94
CA VAL A 4 5.89 12.29 -2.42
C VAL A 4 6.99 12.61 -3.44
N ARG A 5 6.69 12.68 -4.74
CA ARG A 5 7.70 12.89 -5.78
C ARG A 5 7.35 13.92 -6.85
N GLY A 6 6.09 14.36 -6.94
CA GLY A 6 5.59 14.80 -8.24
C GLY A 6 5.76 13.69 -9.29
N LEU A 7 5.51 12.42 -8.89
CA LEU A 7 5.40 11.31 -9.84
C LEU A 7 4.36 11.75 -10.87
N ASN A 8 4.76 11.81 -12.15
CA ASN A 8 3.82 12.08 -13.23
C ASN A 8 2.67 11.08 -13.08
N ALA A 9 1.42 11.55 -13.20
CA ALA A 9 0.23 10.72 -13.05
C ALA A 9 0.30 9.44 -13.93
N GLU A 10 1.07 9.50 -15.00
CA GLU A 10 1.46 8.41 -15.88
C GLU A 10 2.16 7.24 -15.16
N GLU A 11 3.19 7.48 -14.33
CA GLU A 11 3.95 6.41 -13.67
C GLU A 11 3.12 5.65 -12.63
N ILE A 12 2.30 6.39 -11.88
CA ILE A 12 1.31 5.80 -10.96
C ILE A 12 0.27 5.04 -11.77
N GLY A 13 -0.18 5.60 -12.89
CA GLY A 13 -1.10 4.96 -13.83
C GLY A 13 -0.56 3.62 -14.32
N PHE A 14 0.68 3.56 -14.78
CA PHE A 14 1.33 2.33 -15.23
C PHE A 14 1.40 1.28 -14.11
N ALA A 15 1.86 1.65 -12.91
CA ALA A 15 1.95 0.72 -11.79
C ALA A 15 0.56 0.15 -11.38
N VAL A 16 -0.50 0.95 -11.47
CA VAL A 16 -1.88 0.49 -11.19
C VAL A 16 -2.39 -0.40 -12.33
N CYS A 17 -2.15 -0.02 -13.59
CA CYS A 17 -2.50 -0.80 -14.77
C CYS A 17 -1.82 -2.19 -14.75
N THR A 18 -0.57 -2.28 -14.31
CA THR A 18 0.14 -3.56 -14.13
C THR A 18 -0.66 -4.53 -13.27
N THR A 19 -1.22 -4.06 -12.16
CA THR A 19 -2.03 -4.90 -11.27
C THR A 19 -3.23 -5.48 -12.02
N GLY A 20 -3.96 -4.65 -12.78
CA GLY A 20 -5.13 -5.07 -13.56
C GLY A 20 -4.76 -6.03 -14.70
N ILE A 21 -3.65 -5.78 -15.40
CA ILE A 21 -3.15 -6.64 -16.47
C ILE A 21 -2.85 -8.04 -15.93
N PHE A 22 -2.02 -8.14 -14.89
CA PHE A 22 -1.66 -9.44 -14.31
C PHE A 22 -2.86 -10.14 -13.68
N GLN A 23 -3.80 -9.39 -13.10
CA GLN A 23 -5.06 -9.94 -12.62
C GLN A 23 -5.85 -10.59 -13.77
N LEU A 24 -6.04 -9.91 -14.91
CA LEU A 24 -6.75 -10.44 -16.07
C LEU A 24 -6.04 -11.67 -16.67
N PHE A 25 -4.71 -11.63 -16.81
CA PHE A 25 -3.93 -12.76 -17.30
C PHE A 25 -4.03 -13.99 -16.38
N SER A 26 -4.24 -13.79 -15.08
CA SER A 26 -4.39 -14.89 -14.13
C SER A 26 -5.76 -15.59 -14.19
N VAL A 27 -6.77 -14.99 -14.84
CA VAL A 27 -8.14 -15.54 -14.95
C VAL A 27 -8.19 -16.92 -15.63
N PRO A 28 -7.65 -17.13 -16.86
CA PRO A 28 -7.67 -18.45 -17.50
C PRO A 28 -6.92 -19.50 -16.67
N PHE A 29 -5.82 -19.10 -16.04
CA PHE A 29 -5.04 -19.96 -15.17
C PHE A 29 -5.84 -20.39 -13.93
N TYR A 30 -6.55 -19.44 -13.30
CA TYR A 30 -7.49 -19.72 -12.21
C TYR A 30 -8.58 -20.71 -12.62
N PHE A 31 -9.24 -20.49 -13.77
CA PHE A 31 -10.31 -21.37 -14.26
C PHE A 31 -9.84 -22.79 -14.53
N TRP A 32 -8.61 -22.95 -15.00
CA TRP A 32 -8.02 -24.27 -15.20
C TRP A 32 -7.71 -24.96 -13.86
N LEU A 33 -7.18 -24.23 -12.88
CA LEU A 33 -6.78 -24.78 -11.59
C LEU A 33 -7.99 -25.10 -10.69
N SER A 34 -9.04 -24.29 -10.73
CA SER A 34 -10.25 -24.46 -9.91
C SER A 34 -11.03 -25.74 -10.23
N LYS A 35 -10.79 -26.35 -11.40
CA LYS A 35 -11.34 -27.66 -11.77
C LYS A 35 -10.56 -28.84 -11.16
N LYS A 36 -9.32 -28.61 -10.70
CA LYS A 36 -8.41 -29.65 -10.24
C LYS A 36 -8.16 -29.63 -8.74
N ILE A 37 -8.31 -28.48 -8.09
CA ILE A 37 -7.95 -28.26 -6.68
C ILE A 37 -9.13 -27.61 -5.95
N ASN A 38 -9.32 -27.95 -4.66
CA ASN A 38 -10.36 -27.34 -3.82
C ASN A 38 -10.17 -25.83 -3.69
N LEU A 39 -11.28 -25.09 -3.69
CA LEU A 39 -11.31 -23.63 -3.66
C LEU A 39 -10.58 -23.04 -2.44
N GLN A 40 -10.60 -23.72 -1.30
CA GLN A 40 -9.92 -23.28 -0.08
C GLN A 40 -8.40 -23.21 -0.28
N TRP A 41 -7.79 -24.16 -1.00
CA TRP A 41 -6.35 -24.12 -1.30
C TRP A 41 -6.02 -22.98 -2.29
N LEU A 42 -6.90 -22.71 -3.25
CA LEU A 42 -6.75 -21.55 -4.13
C LEU A 42 -6.83 -20.23 -3.34
N LEU A 43 -7.78 -20.13 -2.40
CA LEU A 43 -7.91 -19.00 -1.50
C LEU A 43 -6.64 -18.80 -0.65
N MET A 44 -6.09 -19.90 -0.09
CA MET A 44 -4.84 -19.85 0.66
C MET A 44 -3.67 -19.38 -0.21
N ALA A 45 -3.54 -19.90 -1.44
CA ALA A 45 -2.50 -19.46 -2.36
C ALA A 45 -2.64 -17.96 -2.71
N GLY A 46 -3.87 -17.49 -2.94
CA GLY A 46 -4.16 -16.08 -3.19
C GLY A 46 -3.80 -15.19 -1.99
N LEU A 47 -4.25 -15.54 -0.78
CA LEU A 47 -3.93 -14.78 0.43
C LEU A 47 -2.42 -14.81 0.75
N GLY A 48 -1.77 -15.96 0.62
CA GLY A 48 -0.32 -16.09 0.83
C GLY A 48 0.50 -15.27 -0.18
N GLY A 49 0.10 -15.28 -1.45
CA GLY A 49 0.69 -14.41 -2.46
C GLY A 49 0.46 -12.92 -2.17
N PHE A 50 -0.70 -12.56 -1.63
CA PHE A 50 -1.00 -11.18 -1.24
C PHE A 50 -0.13 -10.74 -0.05
N VAL A 51 0.03 -11.58 0.98
CA VAL A 51 0.95 -11.36 2.10
C VAL A 51 2.37 -11.12 1.59
N PHE A 52 2.84 -11.99 0.68
CA PHE A 52 4.16 -11.89 0.09
C PHE A 52 4.34 -10.60 -0.73
N SER A 53 3.34 -10.22 -1.54
CA SER A 53 3.34 -8.95 -2.27
C SER A 53 3.41 -7.74 -1.33
N MET A 54 2.62 -7.70 -0.26
CA MET A 54 2.66 -6.62 0.72
C MET A 54 4.01 -6.55 1.44
N TYR A 55 4.61 -7.71 1.73
CA TYR A 55 5.95 -7.75 2.31
C TYR A 55 7.01 -7.20 1.34
N LEU A 56 6.89 -7.46 0.03
CA LEU A 56 7.79 -6.90 -0.98
C LEU A 56 7.71 -5.37 -1.11
N PHE A 57 6.64 -4.72 -0.64
CA PHE A 57 6.56 -3.26 -0.55
C PHE A 57 7.22 -2.69 0.71
N THR A 58 7.64 -3.51 1.67
CA THR A 58 8.31 -3.06 2.90
C THR A 58 9.58 -2.25 2.64
N PRO A 59 10.51 -2.66 1.76
CA PRO A 59 11.73 -1.90 1.47
C PRO A 59 11.51 -0.66 0.58
N ILE A 60 10.28 -0.14 0.49
CA ILE A 60 9.98 1.05 -0.31
C ILE A 60 10.82 2.24 0.15
N THR A 61 11.51 2.87 -0.80
CA THR A 61 12.26 4.11 -0.57
C THR A 61 11.68 5.23 -1.42
N HIS A 62 12.07 6.47 -1.13
CA HIS A 62 11.65 7.62 -1.93
C HIS A 62 12.26 7.62 -3.35
N GLU A 63 13.21 6.72 -3.63
CA GLU A 63 13.87 6.58 -4.92
C GLU A 63 13.15 5.62 -5.87
N TRP A 64 12.28 4.75 -5.33
CA TRP A 64 11.55 3.72 -6.11
C TRP A 64 10.75 4.36 -7.24
N GLY A 65 11.06 3.94 -8.47
CA GLY A 65 10.30 4.28 -9.66
C GLY A 65 9.16 3.29 -9.91
N TRP A 66 8.53 3.41 -11.07
CA TRP A 66 7.46 2.51 -11.48
C TRP A 66 7.94 1.07 -11.71
N GLN A 67 9.21 0.88 -12.08
CA GLN A 67 9.79 -0.43 -12.42
C GLN A 67 9.91 -1.33 -11.19
N GLU A 68 10.36 -0.79 -10.07
CA GLU A 68 10.49 -1.49 -8.79
C GLU A 68 9.11 -1.89 -8.25
N LEU A 69 8.07 -1.12 -8.57
CA LEU A 69 6.69 -1.41 -8.20
C LEU A 69 6.04 -2.49 -9.07
N LEU A 70 6.55 -2.75 -10.28
CA LEU A 70 5.94 -3.71 -11.21
C LEU A 70 5.83 -5.11 -10.61
N PHE A 71 6.92 -5.61 -10.04
CA PHE A 71 6.99 -6.98 -9.56
C PHE A 71 6.07 -7.21 -8.34
N PRO A 72 6.10 -6.37 -7.29
CA PRO A 72 5.13 -6.45 -6.20
C PRO A 72 3.67 -6.30 -6.68
N GLN A 73 3.38 -5.40 -7.63
CA GLN A 73 2.03 -5.18 -8.18
C GLN A 73 1.54 -6.35 -9.04
N ALA A 74 2.42 -6.98 -9.80
CA ALA A 74 2.10 -8.16 -10.60
C ALA A 74 1.66 -9.33 -9.70
N ILE A 75 2.45 -9.61 -8.66
CA ILE A 75 2.10 -10.64 -7.65
C ILE A 75 0.78 -10.28 -6.98
N ARG A 76 0.58 -9.00 -6.62
CA ARG A 76 -0.68 -8.52 -6.02
C ARG A 76 -1.89 -8.82 -6.91
N GLY A 77 -1.79 -8.50 -8.20
CA GLY A 77 -2.88 -8.71 -9.16
C GLY A 77 -3.27 -10.18 -9.30
N ILE A 78 -2.28 -11.07 -9.44
CA ILE A 78 -2.50 -12.52 -9.48
C ILE A 78 -3.12 -12.99 -8.16
N SER A 79 -2.55 -12.58 -7.04
CA SER A 79 -3.00 -12.96 -5.70
C SER A 79 -4.45 -12.54 -5.43
N GLN A 80 -4.83 -11.33 -5.86
CA GLN A 80 -6.18 -10.81 -5.73
C GLN A 80 -7.19 -11.65 -6.52
N GLN A 81 -6.84 -12.13 -7.72
CA GLN A 81 -7.71 -13.02 -8.49
C GLN A 81 -7.93 -14.35 -7.77
N PHE A 82 -6.85 -14.94 -7.25
CA PHE A 82 -6.88 -16.22 -6.54
C PHE A 82 -7.53 -16.13 -5.16
N ALA A 83 -7.66 -14.93 -4.58
CA ALA A 83 -8.43 -14.71 -3.36
C ALA A 83 -9.91 -14.43 -3.64
N MET A 84 -10.21 -13.52 -4.58
CA MET A 84 -11.58 -13.03 -4.80
C MET A 84 -12.48 -14.05 -5.49
N ALA A 85 -11.98 -14.83 -6.45
CA ALA A 85 -12.84 -15.78 -7.13
C ALA A 85 -13.30 -16.94 -6.20
N PRO A 86 -12.41 -17.58 -5.42
CA PRO A 86 -12.82 -18.60 -4.45
C PRO A 86 -13.73 -18.07 -3.34
N ILE A 87 -13.45 -16.88 -2.78
CA ILE A 87 -14.26 -16.37 -1.66
C ILE A 87 -15.71 -16.12 -2.08
N VAL A 88 -15.92 -15.63 -3.31
CA VAL A 88 -17.27 -15.44 -3.87
C VAL A 88 -17.97 -16.79 -4.02
N THR A 89 -17.31 -17.78 -4.62
CA THR A 89 -17.91 -19.11 -4.83
C THR A 89 -18.15 -19.85 -3.52
N LEU A 90 -17.23 -19.80 -2.55
CA LEU A 90 -17.42 -20.41 -1.23
C LEU A 90 -18.56 -19.75 -0.45
N THR A 91 -18.78 -18.44 -0.62
CA THR A 91 -19.83 -17.72 0.11
C THR A 91 -21.20 -17.88 -0.54
N LEU A 92 -21.28 -17.85 -1.87
CA LEU A 92 -22.56 -17.81 -2.61
C LEU A 92 -22.93 -19.11 -3.32
N GLY A 93 -21.97 -20.04 -3.51
CA GLY A 93 -22.15 -21.22 -4.34
C GLY A 93 -23.19 -22.22 -3.83
N GLY A 94 -23.45 -22.24 -2.51
CA GLY A 94 -24.47 -23.09 -1.89
C GLY A 94 -25.86 -22.44 -1.76
N ILE A 95 -26.03 -21.18 -2.17
CA ILE A 95 -27.29 -20.45 -1.98
C ILE A 95 -28.29 -20.80 -3.11
N PRO A 96 -29.54 -21.18 -2.77
CA PRO A 96 -30.58 -21.43 -3.77
C PRO A 96 -30.83 -20.22 -4.68
N LYS A 97 -31.18 -20.46 -5.95
CA LYS A 97 -31.32 -19.42 -6.99
C LYS A 97 -32.29 -18.31 -6.58
N GLU A 98 -33.34 -18.65 -5.83
CA GLU A 98 -34.38 -17.73 -5.35
C GLU A 98 -33.82 -16.70 -4.38
N ARG A 99 -32.80 -17.07 -3.59
CA ARG A 99 -32.15 -16.20 -2.59
C ARG A 99 -30.82 -15.63 -3.06
N LEU A 100 -30.25 -16.15 -4.14
CA LEU A 100 -28.94 -15.76 -4.65
C LEU A 100 -28.84 -14.25 -4.95
N LYS A 101 -29.90 -13.64 -5.49
CA LYS A 101 -29.93 -12.19 -5.76
C LYS A 101 -29.79 -11.37 -4.47
N LEU A 102 -30.51 -11.75 -3.41
CA LEU A 102 -30.45 -11.08 -2.11
C LEU A 102 -29.08 -11.33 -1.44
N ALA A 103 -28.61 -12.57 -1.42
CA ALA A 103 -27.31 -12.93 -0.84
C ALA A 103 -26.14 -12.21 -1.53
N SER A 104 -26.16 -12.14 -2.86
CA SER A 104 -25.18 -11.39 -3.66
C SER A 104 -25.26 -9.89 -3.39
N GLY A 105 -26.46 -9.34 -3.19
CA GLY A 105 -26.65 -7.95 -2.77
C GLY A 105 -25.98 -7.66 -1.42
N VAL A 106 -26.26 -8.47 -0.40
CA VAL A 106 -25.65 -8.34 0.94
C VAL A 106 -24.13 -8.54 0.88
N PHE A 107 -23.65 -9.51 0.11
CA PHE A 107 -22.21 -9.74 -0.10
C PHE A 107 -21.52 -8.52 -0.68
N ASN A 108 -22.08 -7.94 -1.75
CA ASN A 108 -21.51 -6.76 -2.40
C ASN A 108 -21.54 -5.52 -1.50
N LEU A 109 -22.63 -5.31 -0.74
CA LEU A 109 -22.72 -4.24 0.25
C LEU A 109 -21.66 -4.40 1.34
N THR A 110 -21.52 -5.59 1.90
CA THR A 110 -20.51 -5.91 2.93
C THR A 110 -19.10 -5.70 2.41
N ARG A 111 -18.83 -6.15 1.17
CA ARG A 111 -17.53 -5.99 0.51
C ARG A 111 -17.19 -4.53 0.26
N ASN A 112 -18.13 -3.74 -0.28
CA ASN A 112 -17.92 -2.33 -0.57
C ASN A 112 -17.74 -1.52 0.73
N LEU A 113 -18.53 -1.82 1.77
CA LEU A 113 -18.38 -1.21 3.09
C LEU A 113 -17.02 -1.55 3.70
N GLY A 114 -16.65 -2.83 3.73
CA GLY A 114 -15.35 -3.27 4.23
C GLY A 114 -14.18 -2.66 3.46
N GLY A 115 -14.31 -2.52 2.14
CA GLY A 115 -13.33 -1.82 1.29
C GLY A 115 -13.19 -0.34 1.65
N ALA A 116 -14.30 0.38 1.78
CA ALA A 116 -14.29 1.80 2.15
C ALA A 116 -13.72 2.01 3.56
N SER A 117 -14.16 1.21 4.55
CA SER A 117 -13.65 1.26 5.91
C SER A 117 -12.15 0.91 5.97
N GLY A 118 -11.71 -0.11 5.21
CA GLY A 118 -10.31 -0.48 5.13
C GLY A 118 -9.42 0.62 4.55
N ILE A 119 -9.86 1.28 3.48
CA ILE A 119 -9.16 2.43 2.89
C ILE A 119 -9.07 3.60 3.88
N ALA A 120 -10.17 3.92 4.57
CA ALA A 120 -10.20 4.98 5.57
C ALA A 120 -9.23 4.70 6.73
N LEU A 121 -9.25 3.48 7.28
CA LEU A 121 -8.33 3.07 8.34
C LEU A 121 -6.87 3.12 7.89
N CYS A 122 -6.56 2.64 6.68
CA CYS A 122 -5.21 2.75 6.12
C CYS A 122 -4.76 4.22 5.99
N GLY A 123 -5.67 5.11 5.56
CA GLY A 123 -5.40 6.55 5.49
C GLY A 123 -5.12 7.17 6.86
N SER A 124 -5.89 6.83 7.89
CA SER A 124 -5.67 7.27 9.27
C SER A 124 -4.35 6.75 9.83
N ILE A 125 -4.02 5.48 9.63
CA ILE A 125 -2.76 4.88 10.06
C ILE A 125 -1.59 5.56 9.36
N LEU A 126 -1.67 5.75 8.04
CA LEU A 126 -0.62 6.39 7.26
C LEU A 126 -0.36 7.83 7.74
N ASN A 127 -1.43 8.60 8.02
CA ASN A 127 -1.31 9.95 8.56
C ASN A 127 -0.63 9.95 9.94
N ASN A 128 -1.09 9.09 10.85
CA ASN A 128 -0.51 8.95 12.19
C ASN A 128 0.99 8.57 12.13
N ARG A 129 1.35 7.55 11.34
CA ARG A 129 2.75 7.12 11.15
C ARG A 129 3.60 8.20 10.49
N THR A 130 3.05 8.97 9.55
CA THR A 130 3.76 10.11 8.95
C THR A 130 4.08 11.16 10.01
N ASN A 131 3.12 11.54 10.86
CA ASN A 131 3.35 12.51 11.93
C ASN A 131 4.37 11.98 12.96
N PHE A 132 4.32 10.68 13.27
CA PHE A 132 5.27 10.03 14.18
C PHE A 132 6.70 10.12 13.65
N HIS A 133 6.95 9.71 12.40
CA HIS A 133 8.28 9.76 11.80
C HIS A 133 8.77 11.19 11.62
N PHE A 134 7.89 12.11 11.21
CA PHE A 134 8.22 13.53 11.07
C PHE A 134 8.67 14.15 12.41
N SER A 135 7.92 13.92 13.49
CA SER A 135 8.24 14.44 14.82
C SER A 135 9.57 13.88 15.33
N ARG A 136 9.80 12.58 15.16
CA ARG A 136 11.03 11.91 15.61
C ARG A 136 12.27 12.38 14.85
N MET A 137 12.15 12.75 13.58
CA MET A 137 13.24 13.37 12.84
C MET A 137 13.51 14.81 13.30
N GLY A 138 12.46 15.57 13.61
CA GLY A 138 12.59 16.91 14.21
C GLY A 138 13.33 16.89 15.54
N GLU A 139 12.96 15.97 16.44
CA GLU A 139 13.65 15.78 17.74
C GLU A 139 15.13 15.48 17.57
N LYS A 140 15.49 14.59 16.61
CA LYS A 140 16.90 14.27 16.31
C LYS A 140 17.67 15.49 15.80
N MET A 141 17.07 16.31 14.93
CA MET A 141 17.68 17.54 14.41
C MET A 141 17.94 18.56 15.53
N VAL A 142 17.00 18.71 16.47
CA VAL A 142 17.17 19.61 17.63
C VAL A 142 18.26 19.10 18.58
N SER A 143 18.37 17.78 18.76
CA SER A 143 19.39 17.17 19.62
C SER A 143 20.81 17.19 19.03
N VAL A 144 20.97 17.44 17.72
CA VAL A 144 22.27 17.53 17.02
C VAL A 144 22.34 18.84 16.22
N PRO A 145 22.54 20.00 16.88
CA PRO A 145 22.38 21.32 16.25
C PRO A 145 23.34 21.59 15.09
N HIS A 146 24.53 20.97 15.09
CA HIS A 146 25.56 21.22 14.10
C HIS A 146 25.13 20.79 12.69
N THR A 147 24.44 19.65 12.54
CA THR A 147 24.01 19.13 11.23
C THR A 147 22.92 19.99 10.60
N MET A 148 21.99 20.52 11.41
CA MET A 148 20.93 21.41 10.91
C MET A 148 21.49 22.78 10.55
N ASN A 149 22.37 23.34 11.38
CA ASN A 149 23.02 24.62 11.10
C ASN A 149 23.93 24.54 9.86
N ASP A 150 24.63 23.44 9.64
CA ASP A 150 25.44 23.21 8.44
C ASP A 150 24.58 23.11 7.18
N PHE A 151 23.43 22.44 7.25
CA PHE A 151 22.48 22.37 6.13
C PHE A 151 21.93 23.75 5.77
N ILE A 152 21.43 24.50 6.76
CA ILE A 152 20.89 25.85 6.58
C ILE A 152 21.95 26.79 6.02
N SER A 153 23.18 26.73 6.54
CA SER A 153 24.28 27.58 6.08
C SER A 153 24.69 27.25 4.64
N ARG A 154 24.71 25.96 4.27
CA ARG A 154 25.00 25.53 2.89
C ARG A 154 23.87 25.88 1.92
N SER A 155 22.60 25.76 2.33
CA SER A 155 21.46 26.10 1.48
C SER A 155 21.26 27.60 1.33
N ALA A 156 21.57 28.39 2.37
CA ALA A 156 21.53 29.86 2.30
C ALA A 156 22.48 30.42 1.22
N LEU A 157 23.65 29.80 1.00
CA LEU A 157 24.58 30.19 -0.07
C LEU A 157 23.99 30.04 -1.49
N PHE A 158 23.03 29.13 -1.70
CA PHE A 158 22.31 29.00 -2.97
C PHE A 158 21.26 30.10 -3.15
N PHE A 159 20.62 30.55 -2.06
CA PHE A 159 19.66 31.65 -2.08
C PHE A 159 20.35 33.03 -2.14
N ASN A 160 21.58 33.13 -1.66
CA ASN A 160 22.41 34.34 -1.69
C ASN A 160 22.63 34.89 -3.11
N ARG A 161 22.60 34.03 -4.15
CA ARG A 161 22.70 34.44 -5.56
C ARG A 161 21.44 35.13 -6.10
N SER A 162 20.31 35.04 -5.39
CA SER A 162 19.02 35.60 -5.82
C SER A 162 18.70 36.97 -5.21
N GLY A 163 19.59 37.54 -4.38
CA GLY A 163 19.44 38.90 -3.84
C GLY A 163 18.35 39.08 -2.77
N SER A 164 17.97 38.01 -2.07
CA SER A 164 16.92 38.03 -1.04
C SER A 164 17.42 38.42 0.36
N ASP A 165 16.52 38.98 1.17
CA ASP A 165 16.76 39.40 2.56
C ASP A 165 17.08 38.21 3.49
N GLN A 166 18.00 38.39 4.45
CA GLN A 166 18.63 37.31 5.24
C GLN A 166 17.62 36.45 6.03
N THR A 167 16.51 37.06 6.47
CA THR A 167 15.39 36.40 7.17
C THR A 167 14.57 35.51 6.22
N SER A 168 14.44 35.89 4.95
CA SER A 168 13.73 35.11 3.93
C SER A 168 14.50 33.86 3.50
N GLU A 169 15.84 33.90 3.58
CA GLU A 169 16.73 32.78 3.22
C GLU A 169 16.68 31.63 4.25
N ILE A 170 16.65 31.97 5.54
CA ILE A 170 16.50 31.00 6.63
C ILE A 170 15.11 30.35 6.55
N LEU A 171 14.06 31.14 6.28
CA LEU A 171 12.70 30.65 6.12
C LEU A 171 12.56 29.71 4.90
N ALA A 172 13.23 30.03 3.79
CA ALA A 172 13.24 29.16 2.60
C ALA A 172 13.99 27.83 2.86
N SER A 173 15.14 27.89 3.53
CA SER A 173 15.97 26.72 3.86
C SER A 173 15.27 25.77 4.84
N THR A 174 14.60 26.31 5.86
CA THR A 174 13.82 25.51 6.82
C THR A 174 12.57 24.89 6.19
N LYS A 175 11.92 25.59 5.25
CA LYS A 175 10.80 25.04 4.47
C LYS A 175 11.25 23.87 3.59
N LEU A 176 12.40 23.97 2.93
CA LEU A 176 12.96 22.90 2.11
C LEU A 176 13.30 21.67 2.97
N LEU A 177 13.93 21.88 4.14
CA LEU A 177 14.21 20.81 5.09
C LEU A 177 12.93 20.10 5.54
N SER A 178 11.90 20.86 5.91
CA SER A 178 10.59 20.33 6.30
C SER A 178 9.94 19.50 5.19
N GLN A 179 10.06 19.92 3.92
CA GLN A 179 9.54 19.16 2.78
C GLN A 179 10.29 17.84 2.58
N LEU A 180 11.62 17.83 2.69
CA LEU A 180 12.41 16.60 2.61
C LEU A 180 12.09 15.65 3.77
N MET A 181 11.94 16.19 4.97
CA MET A 181 11.52 15.42 6.13
C MET A 181 10.13 14.81 5.94
N LEU A 182 9.16 15.59 5.45
CA LEU A 182 7.81 15.08 5.20
C LEU A 182 7.82 13.96 4.17
N ARG A 183 8.62 14.10 3.10
CA ARG A 183 8.79 13.07 2.06
C ARG A 183 9.30 11.77 2.65
N GLU A 184 10.35 11.84 3.47
CA GLU A 184 10.96 10.66 4.08
C GLU A 184 10.04 10.01 5.11
N ALA A 185 9.38 10.83 5.94
CA ALA A 185 8.40 10.36 6.91
C ALA A 185 7.22 9.64 6.24
N GLN A 186 6.74 10.14 5.08
CA GLN A 186 5.69 9.49 4.30
C GLN A 186 6.15 8.14 3.76
N THR A 187 7.38 8.05 3.24
CA THR A 187 7.96 6.78 2.75
C THR A 187 8.02 5.73 3.87
N MET A 188 8.53 6.09 5.03
CA MET A 188 8.58 5.20 6.21
C MET A 188 7.17 4.80 6.67
N ALA A 189 6.22 5.72 6.65
CA ALA A 189 4.83 5.44 6.99
C ALA A 189 4.16 4.47 5.99
N PHE A 190 4.48 4.56 4.69
CA PHE A 190 4.03 3.58 3.70
C PHE A 190 4.58 2.18 3.99
N SER A 191 5.89 2.07 4.25
CA SER A 191 6.54 0.82 4.63
C SER A 191 5.84 0.16 5.84
N ASP A 192 5.61 0.93 6.90
CA ASP A 192 4.90 0.44 8.09
C ASP A 192 3.47 -0.03 7.78
N THR A 193 2.76 0.74 6.95
CA THR A 193 1.38 0.42 6.58
C THR A 193 1.32 -0.87 5.76
N PHE A 194 2.26 -1.09 4.83
CA PHE A 194 2.35 -2.33 4.06
C PHE A 194 2.65 -3.54 4.95
N LEU A 195 3.54 -3.41 5.94
CA LEU A 195 3.79 -4.46 6.93
C LEU A 195 2.55 -4.77 7.76
N LEU A 196 1.82 -3.76 8.22
CA LEU A 196 0.57 -3.96 8.97
C LEU A 196 -0.48 -4.70 8.14
N ILE A 197 -0.66 -4.32 6.87
CA ILE A 197 -1.58 -5.01 5.95
C ILE A 197 -1.12 -6.45 5.70
N SER A 198 0.19 -6.67 5.53
CA SER A 198 0.77 -8.01 5.40
C SER A 198 0.43 -8.89 6.61
N GLY A 199 0.59 -8.36 7.83
CA GLY A 199 0.22 -9.07 9.07
C GLY A 199 -1.27 -9.39 9.16
N LEU A 200 -2.15 -8.45 8.82
CA LEU A 200 -3.61 -8.69 8.79
C LEU A 200 -4.01 -9.77 7.79
N LEU A 201 -3.43 -9.74 6.58
CA LEU A 201 -3.66 -10.76 5.57
C LEU A 201 -3.09 -12.12 5.97
N PHE A 202 -1.99 -12.14 6.72
CA PHE A 202 -1.40 -13.37 7.23
C PHE A 202 -2.32 -14.03 8.27
N ILE A 203 -2.97 -13.25 9.13
CA ILE A 203 -4.00 -13.76 10.04
C ILE A 203 -5.16 -14.38 9.25
N ALA A 204 -5.64 -13.69 8.20
CA ALA A 204 -6.69 -14.23 7.33
C ALA A 204 -6.27 -15.53 6.63
N PHE A 205 -5.03 -15.61 6.15
CA PHE A 205 -4.44 -16.81 5.57
C PHE A 205 -4.45 -17.99 6.56
N LEU A 206 -4.08 -17.77 7.81
CA LEU A 206 -4.08 -18.80 8.86
C LEU A 206 -5.49 -19.28 9.24
N LEU A 207 -6.53 -18.48 9.01
CA LEU A 207 -7.92 -18.85 9.30
C LEU A 207 -8.54 -19.76 8.23
N VAL A 208 -8.02 -19.78 7.00
CA VAL A 208 -8.61 -20.57 5.90
C VAL A 208 -8.70 -22.07 6.21
N PRO A 209 -7.68 -22.75 6.78
CA PRO A 209 -7.77 -24.15 7.16
C PRO A 209 -8.90 -24.46 8.15
N ALA A 210 -9.29 -23.49 9.00
CA ALA A 210 -10.40 -23.68 9.96
C ALA A 210 -11.76 -23.81 9.24
N MET A 211 -11.91 -23.22 8.05
CA MET A 211 -13.12 -23.36 7.24
C MET A 211 -13.36 -24.81 6.77
N ASN A 212 -12.32 -25.65 6.74
CA ASN A 212 -12.40 -27.03 6.30
C ASN A 212 -12.99 -27.98 7.37
N LYS A 213 -13.08 -27.55 8.63
CA LYS A 213 -13.54 -28.41 9.75
C LYS A 213 -15.06 -28.39 9.96
N SER A 214 -15.81 -27.60 9.20
CA SER A 214 -17.25 -27.38 9.42
C SER A 214 -18.14 -27.90 8.28
N SER A 215 -17.63 -28.75 7.39
CA SER A 215 -18.39 -29.35 6.29
C SER A 215 -18.36 -30.86 6.30
#